data_AF-A0AA90VEW7-F1
#
_entry.id   AF-A0AA90VEW7-F1
#
_cell.length_a   1.000
_cell.length_b   1.000
_cell.length_c   1.000
_cell.angle_alpha   90.00
_cell.angle_beta   90.00
_cell.angle_gamma   90.00
#
_symmetry.space_group_name_H-M   'P 1'
#
loop_
_entity.id
_entity.type
_entity.pdbx_description
1 polymer ?
#
loop_
_entity_poly.entity_id
_entity_poly.type
_entity_poly.pdbx_seq_one_letter_code
_entity_poly.pdbx_strand_id
1 'polypeptide(L)'
;MNKDLIIQNRKRVYSINRNSAKLLKEINADVSYVEIAYTMIFSTLVYRVKPLIDKIVLYPEDKLFLHIRCLNKDCTGNGFYLMDEIEKAICLRQVVIGEKKCDGKEDWKYLESSGCSCLTTLKYTITPIFK
;
A
#
# COMPACT_ATOMS: atom_id res chain seq x y z
N MET A 1 -1.80 -14.92 -21.33
CA MET A 1 -2.63 -13.91 -20.63
C MET A 1 -2.33 -12.54 -21.22
N ASN A 2 -3.35 -11.76 -21.61
CA ASN A 2 -3.16 -10.49 -22.33
C ASN A 2 -2.75 -9.36 -21.35
N LYS A 3 -1.54 -8.80 -21.52
CA LYS A 3 -0.99 -7.75 -20.65
C LYS A 3 -1.89 -6.52 -20.55
N ASP A 4 -2.54 -6.15 -21.65
CA ASP A 4 -3.42 -4.97 -21.69
C ASP A 4 -4.66 -5.16 -20.82
N LEU A 5 -5.23 -6.38 -20.82
CA LEU A 5 -6.37 -6.74 -19.98
C LEU A 5 -6.02 -6.66 -18.49
N ILE A 6 -4.81 -7.09 -18.12
CA ILE A 6 -4.32 -7.00 -16.74
C ILE A 6 -4.20 -5.52 -16.33
N ILE A 7 -3.57 -4.69 -17.17
CA ILE A 7 -3.41 -3.25 -16.89
C ILE A 7 -4.77 -2.55 -16.76
N GLN A 8 -5.72 -2.86 -17.63
CA GLN A 8 -7.09 -2.30 -17.56
C GLN A 8 -7.79 -2.70 -16.25
N ASN A 9 -7.70 -3.98 -15.85
CA ASN A 9 -8.27 -4.45 -14.59
C ASN A 9 -7.64 -3.75 -13.38
N ARG A 10 -6.32 -3.54 -13.35
CA ARG A 10 -5.65 -2.80 -12.25
C ARG A 10 -6.14 -1.36 -12.16
N LYS A 11 -6.23 -0.66 -13.29
CA LYS A 11 -6.76 0.72 -13.34
C LYS A 11 -8.21 0.78 -12.85
N ARG A 12 -9.02 -0.23 -13.22
CA ARG A 12 -10.41 -0.35 -12.77
C ARG A 12 -10.50 -0.54 -11.25
N VAL A 13 -9.75 -1.48 -10.68
CA VAL A 13 -9.74 -1.73 -9.22
C VAL A 13 -9.28 -0.48 -8.45
N TYR A 14 -8.20 0.17 -8.90
CA TYR A 14 -7.72 1.42 -8.32
C TYR A 14 -8.81 2.50 -8.32
N SER A 15 -9.48 2.69 -9.46
CA SER A 15 -10.55 3.69 -9.60
C SER A 15 -11.74 3.39 -8.71
N ILE A 16 -12.19 2.13 -8.66
CA ILE A 16 -13.31 1.70 -7.80
C ILE A 16 -13.00 2.00 -6.34
N ASN A 17 -11.85 1.51 -5.84
CA ASN A 17 -11.47 1.68 -4.44
C ASN A 17 -11.31 3.16 -4.06
N ARG A 18 -10.72 3.97 -4.95
CA ARG A 18 -10.57 5.41 -4.72
C ARG A 18 -11.91 6.14 -4.70
N ASN A 19 -12.85 5.75 -5.55
CA ASN A 19 -14.13 6.43 -5.66
C ASN A 19 -15.06 6.04 -4.50
N SER A 20 -15.05 4.78 -4.07
CA SER A 20 -15.86 4.27 -2.96
C SER A 20 -15.29 4.59 -1.57
N ALA A 21 -14.04 5.04 -1.48
CA ALA A 21 -13.42 5.38 -0.20
C ALA A 21 -14.13 6.57 0.48
N LYS A 22 -14.42 6.38 1.77
CA LYS A 22 -14.96 7.39 2.69
C LYS A 22 -13.92 8.45 3.02
N LEU A 23 -14.37 9.61 3.47
CA LEU A 23 -13.47 10.61 4.06
C LEU A 23 -13.00 10.17 5.45
N LEU A 24 -11.81 10.59 5.87
CA LEU A 24 -11.28 10.26 7.20
C LEU A 24 -12.22 10.75 8.32
N LYS A 25 -12.79 11.95 8.18
CA LYS A 25 -13.76 12.49 9.13
C LYS A 25 -15.07 11.69 9.23
N GLU A 26 -15.44 10.94 8.19
CA GLU A 26 -16.62 10.07 8.19
C GLU A 26 -16.37 8.77 8.96
N ILE A 27 -15.10 8.39 9.15
CA ILE A 27 -14.69 7.25 9.98
C ILE A 27 -14.65 7.68 11.44
N ASN A 28 -14.00 8.82 11.73
CA ASN A 28 -13.95 9.39 13.07
C ASN A 28 -13.82 10.92 13.00
N ALA A 29 -14.82 11.65 13.49
CA ALA A 29 -14.86 13.12 13.43
C ALA A 29 -13.78 13.81 14.29
N ASP A 30 -13.24 13.10 15.28
CA ASP A 30 -12.21 13.61 16.19
C ASP A 30 -10.80 13.51 15.58
N VAL A 31 -10.63 12.84 14.42
CA VAL A 31 -9.32 12.75 13.79
C VAL A 31 -8.86 14.12 13.31
N SER A 32 -7.65 14.52 13.70
CA SER A 32 -6.98 15.75 13.25
C SER A 32 -6.19 15.49 11.99
N TYR A 33 -5.36 14.44 11.98
CA TYR A 33 -4.62 13.94 10.82
C TYR A 33 -4.08 12.54 11.12
N VAL A 34 -3.67 11.82 10.08
CA VAL A 34 -2.99 10.54 10.19
C VAL A 34 -1.63 10.65 9.51
N GLU A 35 -0.58 10.33 10.25
CA GLU A 35 0.77 10.24 9.69
C GLU A 35 1.10 8.80 9.33
N ILE A 36 1.64 8.60 8.13
CA ILE A 36 2.12 7.31 7.64
C ILE A 36 3.59 7.48 7.30
N ALA A 37 4.47 6.99 8.17
CA ALA A 37 5.89 6.85 7.87
C ALA A 37 6.14 5.46 7.31
N TYR A 38 6.90 5.35 6.23
CA TYR A 38 7.20 4.05 5.64
C TYR A 38 8.63 3.92 5.12
N THR A 39 9.09 2.67 5.07
CA THR A 39 10.35 2.27 4.45
C THR A 39 10.07 1.13 3.49
N MET A 40 10.38 1.33 2.22
CA MET A 40 10.26 0.32 1.19
C MET A 40 11.64 -0.19 0.79
N ILE A 41 11.79 -1.51 0.82
CA ILE A 41 13.05 -2.21 0.58
C ILE A 41 12.83 -3.18 -0.57
N PHE A 42 13.63 -3.06 -1.64
CA PHE A 42 13.71 -4.09 -2.68
C PHE A 42 15.08 -4.78 -2.58
N SER A 43 15.06 -6.03 -2.12
CA SER A 43 16.27 -6.82 -1.89
C SER A 43 16.35 -7.95 -2.91
N THR A 44 17.31 -7.88 -3.83
CA THR A 44 17.65 -9.02 -4.71
C THR A 44 18.97 -9.64 -4.27
N LEU A 45 19.27 -10.87 -4.71
CA LEU A 45 20.53 -11.56 -4.43
C LEU A 45 21.76 -10.82 -4.99
N VAL A 46 21.57 -9.96 -6.00
CA VAL A 46 22.65 -9.35 -6.78
C VAL A 46 22.71 -7.82 -6.60
N TYR A 47 21.62 -7.20 -6.14
CA TYR A 47 21.49 -5.76 -6.03
C TYR A 47 20.59 -5.34 -4.87
N ARG A 48 21.10 -4.44 -4.01
CA ARG A 48 20.31 -3.76 -2.97
C ARG A 48 20.01 -2.34 -3.43
N VAL A 49 18.75 -2.06 -3.75
CA VAL A 49 18.33 -0.69 -4.01
C VAL A 49 18.37 0.07 -2.69
N LYS A 50 18.79 1.35 -2.72
CA LYS A 50 18.66 2.23 -1.55
C LYS A 50 17.19 2.21 -1.09
N PRO A 51 16.91 1.96 0.20
CA PRO A 51 15.55 1.99 0.71
C PRO A 51 14.89 3.33 0.41
N LEU A 52 13.63 3.29 -0.03
CA LEU A 52 12.80 4.49 -0.11
C LEU A 52 12.20 4.71 1.27
N ILE A 53 12.52 5.86 1.88
CA ILE A 53 11.98 6.27 3.18
C ILE A 53 11.21 7.55 2.93
N ASP A 54 9.95 7.58 3.34
CA ASP A 54 9.06 8.69 3.04
C ASP A 54 7.92 8.77 4.06
N LYS A 55 7.22 9.91 4.08
CA LYS A 55 6.14 10.21 5.02
C LYS A 55 4.96 10.84 4.27
N ILE A 56 3.77 10.32 4.53
CA ILE A 56 2.50 10.79 3.99
C ILE A 56 1.64 11.26 5.16
N VAL A 57 0.93 12.38 4.98
CA VAL A 57 -0.04 12.89 5.95
C VAL A 57 -1.39 12.94 5.27
N LEU A 58 -2.39 12.33 5.91
CA LEU A 58 -3.79 12.40 5.49
C LEU A 58 -4.57 13.26 6.47
N TYR A 59 -5.36 14.18 5.94
CA TYR A 59 -6.21 15.10 6.69
C TYR A 59 -7.66 14.60 6.70
N PRO A 60 -8.54 15.18 7.54
CA PRO A 60 -9.91 14.69 7.71
C PRO A 60 -10.75 14.77 6.43
N GLU A 61 -10.39 15.69 5.52
CA GLU A 61 -11.01 15.88 4.21
C GLU A 61 -10.43 14.96 3.11
N ASP A 62 -9.38 14.21 3.42
CA ASP A 62 -8.85 13.21 2.49
C ASP A 62 -9.67 11.93 2.54
N LYS A 63 -9.70 11.21 1.42
CA LYS A 63 -10.30 9.88 1.36
C LYS A 63 -9.38 8.85 2.01
N LEU A 64 -9.97 7.83 2.64
CA LEU A 64 -9.32 6.60 3.09
C LEU A 64 -8.91 5.77 1.87
N PHE A 65 -7.93 6.27 1.14
CA PHE A 65 -7.38 5.62 -0.02
C PHE A 65 -5.90 5.95 -0.12
N LEU A 66 -5.06 5.02 0.33
CA LEU A 66 -3.61 5.15 0.24
C LEU A 66 -3.04 3.99 -0.55
N HIS A 67 -2.49 4.32 -1.73
CA HIS A 67 -1.81 3.39 -2.61
C HIS A 67 -0.35 3.81 -2.76
N ILE A 68 0.58 2.93 -2.36
CA ILE A 68 2.02 3.14 -2.51
C ILE A 68 2.51 2.20 -3.62
N ARG A 69 3.12 2.76 -4.66
CA ARG A 69 3.65 1.98 -5.78
C ARG A 69 4.88 1.19 -5.36
N CYS A 70 5.01 -0.02 -5.90
CA CYS A 70 6.18 -0.88 -5.66
C CYS A 70 7.46 -0.26 -6.25
N LEU A 71 8.59 -0.47 -5.56
CA LEU A 71 9.91 0.01 -6.00
C LEU A 71 10.42 -0.74 -7.23
N ASN A 72 10.04 -2.00 -7.40
CA ASN A 72 10.39 -2.79 -8.57
C ASN A 72 9.60 -2.28 -9.80
N LYS A 73 10.29 -1.72 -10.79
CA LYS A 73 9.67 -1.20 -12.03
C LYS A 73 8.99 -2.29 -12.86
N ASP A 74 9.47 -3.53 -12.76
CA ASP A 74 8.90 -4.69 -13.45
C ASP A 74 7.81 -5.39 -12.63
N CYS A 75 7.39 -4.78 -11.52
CA CYS A 75 6.34 -5.32 -10.68
C CYS A 75 5.02 -5.46 -11.46
N THR A 76 4.49 -6.68 -11.46
CA THR A 76 3.15 -6.98 -12.00
C THR A 76 2.10 -7.07 -10.89
N GLY A 77 2.43 -6.65 -9.68
CA GLY A 77 1.46 -6.58 -8.57
C GLY A 77 0.65 -5.30 -8.60
N ASN A 78 -0.16 -5.15 -7.56
CA ASN A 78 -0.94 -3.93 -7.35
C ASN A 78 -0.24 -2.94 -6.42
N GLY A 79 1.01 -3.18 -6.00
CA GLY A 79 1.71 -2.32 -5.05
C GLY A 79 1.22 -2.57 -3.62
N PHE A 80 1.06 -1.50 -2.84
CA PHE A 80 0.66 -1.60 -1.44
C PHE A 80 -0.56 -0.73 -1.15
N TYR A 81 -1.60 -1.34 -0.60
CA TYR A 81 -2.75 -0.65 -0.04
C TYR A 81 -2.68 -0.72 1.48
N LEU A 82 -2.93 0.41 2.15
CA LEU A 82 -2.91 0.53 3.62
C LEU A 82 -4.25 0.96 4.21
N MET A 83 -5.35 0.88 3.46
CA MET A 83 -6.66 1.37 3.89
C MET A 83 -7.16 0.69 5.17
N ASP A 84 -7.10 -0.64 5.24
CA ASP A 84 -7.56 -1.41 6.41
C ASP A 84 -6.73 -1.07 7.65
N GLU A 85 -5.42 -0.89 7.49
CA GLU A 85 -4.53 -0.52 8.58
C GLU A 85 -4.75 0.91 9.08
N ILE A 86 -5.01 1.85 8.17
CA ILE A 86 -5.35 3.23 8.52
C ILE A 86 -6.71 3.27 9.24
N GLU A 87 -7.71 2.57 8.72
CA GLU A 87 -9.02 2.48 9.37
C GLU A 87 -8.90 1.87 10.76
N LYS A 88 -8.15 0.77 10.89
CA LYS A 88 -7.87 0.15 12.19
C LYS A 88 -7.18 1.12 13.16
N ALA A 89 -6.18 1.87 12.69
CA ALA A 89 -5.49 2.85 13.53
C ALA A 89 -6.46 3.93 14.04
N ILE A 90 -7.30 4.49 13.16
CA ILE A 90 -8.30 5.50 13.51
C ILE A 90 -9.34 4.94 14.48
N CYS A 91 -9.93 3.78 14.18
CA CYS A 91 -11.01 3.17 14.97
C CYS A 91 -10.53 2.76 16.37
N LEU A 92 -9.31 2.22 16.48
CA LEU A 92 -8.73 1.79 17.75
C LEU A 92 -8.00 2.92 18.49
N ARG A 93 -7.84 4.10 17.87
CA ARG A 93 -7.05 5.22 18.39
C ARG A 93 -5.64 4.81 18.81
N GLN A 94 -5.00 3.99 17.99
CA GLN A 94 -3.70 3.38 18.31
C GLN A 94 -2.73 3.51 17.14
N VAL A 95 -1.43 3.56 17.48
CA VAL A 95 -0.36 3.44 16.51
C VAL A 95 -0.35 2.02 15.96
N VAL A 96 -0.40 1.90 14.63
CA VAL A 96 -0.32 0.61 13.94
C VAL A 96 1.02 0.50 13.24
N ILE A 97 1.79 -0.52 13.60
CA ILE A 97 3.08 -0.84 13.00
C ILE A 97 2.94 -2.16 12.26
N GLY A 98 3.47 -2.24 11.06
CA GLY A 98 3.38 -3.48 10.30
C GLY A 98 4.32 -3.57 9.11
N GLU A 99 4.21 -4.70 8.42
CA GLU A 99 4.96 -5.02 7.21
C GLU A 99 4.01 -5.63 6.19
N LYS A 100 4.15 -5.24 4.91
CA LYS A 100 3.52 -5.91 3.76
C LYS A 100 4.58 -6.33 2.75
N LYS A 101 4.41 -7.51 2.18
CA LYS A 101 5.18 -7.99 1.03
C LYS A 101 4.41 -7.71 -0.25
N CYS A 102 5.13 -7.32 -1.31
CA CYS A 102 4.50 -7.08 -2.59
C CYS A 102 4.03 -8.39 -3.22
N ASP A 103 2.79 -8.39 -3.70
CA ASP A 103 2.11 -9.49 -4.38
C ASP A 103 2.49 -9.62 -5.86
N GLY A 104 3.70 -9.17 -6.27
CA GLY A 104 3.85 -8.63 -7.63
C GLY A 104 5.09 -8.94 -8.48
N LYS A 105 5.28 -10.19 -8.88
CA LYS A 105 5.97 -10.59 -10.12
C LYS A 105 5.45 -11.98 -10.44
N GLU A 106 4.61 -12.11 -11.46
CA GLU A 106 4.11 -13.42 -11.88
C GLU A 106 5.28 -14.24 -12.41
N ASP A 107 5.68 -15.28 -11.68
CA ASP A 107 6.71 -16.23 -12.12
C ASP A 107 6.05 -17.43 -12.81
N TRP A 108 5.40 -17.16 -13.94
CA TRP A 108 4.74 -18.18 -14.79
C TRP A 108 5.71 -19.24 -15.36
N LYS A 109 7.02 -19.08 -15.11
CA LYS A 109 8.07 -20.00 -15.57
C LYS A 109 8.32 -21.19 -14.64
N TYR A 110 7.80 -21.19 -13.41
CA TYR A 110 8.07 -22.27 -12.45
C TYR A 110 6.77 -22.95 -12.00
N LEU A 111 6.69 -24.26 -12.28
CA LEU A 111 5.51 -25.12 -12.15
C LEU A 111 4.93 -25.24 -10.72
N GLU A 112 5.62 -24.73 -9.70
CA GLU A 112 5.23 -24.81 -8.27
C GLU A 112 5.35 -23.47 -7.53
N SER A 113 5.51 -22.35 -8.25
CA SER A 113 5.64 -21.05 -7.59
C SER A 113 4.29 -20.53 -7.08
N SER A 114 4.29 -19.89 -5.90
CA SER A 114 3.11 -19.27 -5.27
C SER A 114 2.48 -18.09 -6.05
N GLY A 115 2.90 -17.89 -7.31
CA GLY A 115 2.39 -16.88 -8.23
C GLY A 115 2.99 -15.48 -8.08
N CYS A 116 3.83 -15.21 -7.07
CA CYS A 116 4.36 -13.86 -6.80
C CYS A 116 5.84 -13.90 -6.33
N SER A 117 6.78 -13.36 -7.11
CA SER A 117 8.23 -13.34 -6.79
C SER A 117 8.83 -11.95 -6.53
N CYS A 118 8.00 -10.94 -6.24
CA CYS A 118 8.50 -9.60 -5.92
C CYS A 118 9.15 -9.56 -4.54
N LEU A 119 10.44 -9.26 -4.51
CA LEU A 119 11.22 -9.13 -3.27
C LEU A 119 11.12 -7.73 -2.64
N THR A 120 10.01 -7.03 -2.90
CA THR A 120 9.77 -5.70 -2.31
C THR A 120 8.94 -5.84 -1.04
N THR A 121 9.44 -5.26 0.04
CA THR A 121 8.78 -5.21 1.35
C THR A 121 8.53 -3.76 1.72
N LEU A 122 7.32 -3.45 2.19
CA LEU A 122 6.93 -2.17 2.77
C LEU A 122 6.80 -2.33 4.29
N LYS A 123 7.61 -1.63 5.05
CA LYS A 123 7.44 -1.45 6.50
C LYS A 123 6.79 -0.10 6.76
N TYR A 124 5.83 -0.03 7.66
CA TYR A 124 5.08 1.21 7.92
C TYR A 124 4.77 1.40 9.40
N THR A 125 4.57 2.66 9.76
CA THR A 125 4.04 3.12 11.03
C THR A 125 2.95 4.14 10.74
N ILE A 126 1.74 3.85 11.22
CA ILE A 126 0.56 4.69 11.06
C ILE A 126 0.21 5.27 12.43
N THR A 127 0.23 6.59 12.53
CA THR A 127 -0.01 7.33 13.78
C THR A 127 -1.21 8.25 13.59
N PRO A 128 -2.39 7.88 14.13
CA PRO A 128 -3.57 8.74 14.11
C PRO A 128 -3.47 9.78 15.23
N ILE A 129 -3.68 11.05 14.88
CA ILE A 129 -3.72 12.17 15.82
C ILE A 129 -5.15 12.68 15.91
N PHE A 130 -5.63 12.89 17.13
CA PHE A 130 -6.98 13.35 17.42
C PHE A 130 -6.96 14.78 18.01
N LYS A 131 -8.13 15.42 18.04
CA LYS A 131 -8.33 16.73 18.68
C LYS A 131 -8.34 16.62 20.21
#